data_AF-A0A2N1M658-F1
#
_entry.id   AF-A0A2N1M658-F1
#
_cell.length_a   1.000
_cell.length_b   1.000
_cell.length_c   1.000
_cell.angle_alpha   90.00
_cell.angle_beta   90.00
_cell.angle_gamma   90.00
#
_symmetry.space_group_name_H-M   'P 1'
#
loop_
_entity.id
_entity.type
_entity.pdbx_description
1 polymer ?
#
loop_
_entity_poly.entity_id
_entity_poly.type
_entity_poly.pdbx_seq_one_letter_code
_entity_poly.pdbx_strand_id
1 'polypeptide(L)'
;MMKDMIAQLTTICNRREDLVRKLEVIGILHGANRIQLITMDCPKGYISRVKHRKFYEVSGRLTKSNPLALVLKEILCAKTIILRTLDLINQKDDVDLENFLNDSDEQDGYRTPPPKVNIAPTFETQKTAKTKDVINKKK
;
A
#
# COMPACT_ATOMS: atom_id res chain seq x y z
N MET A 1 9.43 2.54 3.65
CA MET A 1 9.41 1.66 2.46
C MET A 1 8.00 1.53 1.86
N MET A 2 7.05 0.74 2.40
CA MET A 2 5.71 0.59 1.76
C MET A 2 4.92 1.90 1.64
N LYS A 3 5.01 2.78 2.65
CA LYS A 3 4.40 4.12 2.60
C LYS A 3 4.97 4.96 1.46
N ASP A 4 6.29 4.89 1.26
CA ASP A 4 6.99 5.67 0.24
C ASP A 4 6.64 5.15 -1.16
N MET A 5 6.51 3.83 -1.31
CA MET A 5 5.97 3.21 -2.54
C MET A 5 4.56 3.71 -2.86
N ILE A 6 3.65 3.75 -1.88
CA ILE A 6 2.31 4.34 -2.10
C ILE A 6 2.40 5.81 -2.51
N ALA A 7 3.31 6.59 -1.93
CA ALA A 7 3.48 8.00 -2.28
C ALA A 7 4.00 8.17 -3.72
N GLN A 8 4.93 7.33 -4.16
CA GLN A 8 5.42 7.30 -5.54
C GLN A 8 4.30 6.91 -6.52
N LEU A 9 3.59 5.82 -6.24
CA LEU A 9 2.45 5.38 -7.05
C LEU A 9 1.34 6.44 -7.13
N THR A 10 1.08 7.14 -6.03
CA THR A 10 0.12 8.25 -5.99
C THR A 10 0.55 9.41 -6.90
N THR A 11 1.85 9.67 -6.99
CA THR A 11 2.42 10.68 -7.88
C THR A 11 2.27 10.26 -9.34
N ILE A 12 2.55 8.98 -9.65
CA ILE A 12 2.34 8.40 -10.99
C ILE A 12 0.86 8.46 -11.40
N CYS A 13 -0.07 8.25 -10.47
CA CYS A 13 -1.50 8.40 -10.73
C CYS A 13 -1.97 9.86 -10.81
N ASN A 14 -1.08 10.86 -10.87
CA ASN A 14 -1.39 12.30 -10.86
C ASN A 14 -2.29 12.72 -9.70
N ARG A 15 -2.24 12.03 -8.56
CA ARG A 15 -3.13 12.23 -7.41
C ARG A 15 -4.63 12.11 -7.73
N ARG A 16 -4.98 11.45 -8.84
CA ARG A 16 -6.38 11.18 -9.19
C ARG A 16 -7.02 10.29 -8.14
N GLU A 17 -7.98 10.84 -7.41
CA GLU A 17 -8.53 10.22 -6.21
C GLU A 17 -9.19 8.86 -6.49
N ASP A 18 -9.87 8.72 -7.63
CA ASP A 18 -10.50 7.49 -8.10
C ASP A 18 -9.51 6.33 -8.31
N LEU A 19 -8.28 6.63 -8.75
CA LEU A 19 -7.20 5.65 -8.90
C LEU A 19 -6.46 5.43 -7.59
N VAL A 20 -6.11 6.51 -6.88
CA VAL A 20 -5.34 6.45 -5.63
C VAL A 20 -6.05 5.62 -4.57
N ARG A 21 -7.38 5.71 -4.49
CA ARG A 21 -8.18 4.91 -3.55
C ARG A 21 -8.15 3.40 -3.85
N LYS A 22 -7.79 3.00 -5.07
CA LYS A 22 -7.68 1.62 -5.52
C LYS A 22 -6.25 1.08 -5.44
N LEU A 23 -5.26 1.93 -5.18
CA LEU A 23 -3.87 1.51 -5.03
C LEU A 23 -3.70 0.63 -3.79
N GLU A 24 -3.03 -0.51 -3.98
CA GLU A 24 -2.61 -1.40 -2.92
C GLU A 24 -1.15 -1.81 -3.15
N VAL A 25 -0.35 -1.76 -2.09
CA VAL A 25 1.05 -2.18 -2.09
C VAL A 25 1.20 -3.37 -1.17
N ILE A 26 2.08 -4.30 -1.57
CA ILE A 26 2.39 -5.50 -0.82
C ILE A 26 3.78 -5.43 -0.24
N GLY A 27 3.91 -5.89 1.00
CA GLY A 27 5.16 -6.28 1.63
C GLY A 27 5.13 -7.78 1.94
N ILE A 28 6.25 -8.45 1.73
CA ILE A 28 6.45 -9.84 2.14
C ILE A 28 7.40 -9.83 3.33
N LEU A 29 6.93 -10.37 4.45
CA LEU A 29 7.76 -10.62 5.62
C LEU A 29 8.12 -12.10 5.62
N HIS A 30 9.42 -12.39 5.54
CA HIS A 30 9.94 -13.76 5.62
C HIS A 30 10.93 -13.87 6.78
N GLY A 31 10.78 -14.90 7.61
CA GLY A 31 11.67 -15.16 8.72
C GLY A 31 11.34 -16.46 9.43
N ALA A 32 12.37 -17.14 9.97
CA ALA A 32 12.22 -18.38 10.75
C ALA A 32 11.27 -19.42 10.10
N ASN A 33 11.47 -19.72 8.81
CA ASN A 33 10.65 -20.65 8.02
C ASN A 33 9.16 -20.27 8.00
N ARG A 34 8.85 -18.97 8.05
CA ARG A 34 7.50 -18.45 7.95
C ARG A 34 7.44 -17.30 6.98
N ILE A 35 6.31 -17.18 6.31
CA ILE A 35 5.96 -16.06 5.45
C ILE A 35 4.70 -15.39 5.98
N GLN A 36 4.67 -14.06 5.94
CA GLN A 36 3.48 -13.25 6.16
C GLN A 36 3.38 -12.21 5.06
N LEU A 37 2.19 -12.12 4.47
CA LEU A 37 1.85 -11.05 3.55
C LEU A 37 1.33 -9.85 4.35
N ILE A 38 1.85 -8.68 4.06
CA ILE A 38 1.38 -7.40 4.58
C ILE A 38 0.87 -6.59 3.40
N THR A 39 -0.32 -6.02 3.50
CA THR A 39 -0.84 -5.11 2.46
C THR A 39 -1.07 -3.72 3.04
N MET A 40 -0.86 -2.70 2.22
CA MET A 40 -1.14 -1.32 2.56
C MET A 40 -2.01 -0.69 1.48
N ASP A 41 -3.09 -0.02 1.88
CA ASP A 41 -4.00 0.69 0.99
C ASP A 41 -4.25 2.13 1.47
N CYS A 42 -4.75 3.00 0.58
CA CYS A 42 -5.08 4.40 0.88
C CYS A 42 -6.54 4.75 0.51
N PRO A 43 -7.55 4.17 1.18
CA PRO A 43 -8.96 4.19 0.75
C PRO A 43 -9.61 5.58 0.68
N LYS A 44 -9.05 6.57 1.37
CA LYS A 44 -9.57 7.94 1.39
C LYS A 44 -8.56 8.97 0.86
N GLY A 45 -7.42 8.53 0.33
CA GLY A 45 -6.34 9.42 -0.12
C GLY A 45 -5.48 10.05 0.98
N TYR A 46 -5.98 10.15 2.23
CA TYR A 46 -5.25 10.72 3.37
C TYR A 46 -5.06 9.77 4.56
N ILE A 47 -5.64 8.56 4.50
CA ILE A 47 -5.47 7.51 5.52
C ILE A 47 -4.83 6.31 4.87
N SER A 48 -3.66 5.89 5.35
CA SER A 48 -3.06 4.61 4.98
C SER A 48 -3.47 3.55 5.99
N ARG A 49 -3.96 2.39 5.51
CA ARG A 49 -4.25 1.24 6.38
C ARG A 49 -3.26 0.13 6.08
N VAL A 50 -2.74 -0.50 7.12
CA VAL A 50 -1.87 -1.67 7.02
C VAL A 50 -2.64 -2.88 7.51
N LYS A 51 -2.65 -3.95 6.72
CA LYS A 51 -3.31 -5.22 7.04
C LYS A 51 -2.26 -6.32 7.06
N HIS A 52 -2.15 -6.99 8.19
CA HIS A 52 -1.30 -8.16 8.36
C HIS A 52 -2.12 -9.42 8.11
N ARG A 53 -1.67 -10.26 7.18
CA ARG A 53 -2.26 -11.59 7.00
C ARG A 53 -1.69 -12.59 7.98
N LYS A 54 -2.20 -13.83 7.94
CA LYS A 54 -1.71 -14.91 8.80
C LYS A 54 -0.29 -15.31 8.41
N PHE A 55 0.46 -15.80 9.38
CA PHE A 55 1.74 -16.46 9.13
C PHE A 55 1.49 -17.87 8.61
N TYR A 56 2.25 -18.24 7.58
CA TYR A 56 2.27 -19.60 7.05
C TYR A 56 3.67 -20.16 7.14
N GLU A 57 3.78 -21.42 7.58
CA GLU A 57 5.05 -22.12 7.68
C GLU A 57 5.53 -22.55 6.29
N VAL A 58 6.72 -22.10 5.94
CA VAL A 58 7.51 -22.55 4.79
C VAL A 58 8.38 -23.68 5.30
N SER A 59 7.81 -24.87 5.47
CA SER A 59 8.54 -26.00 6.04
C SER A 59 9.69 -26.44 5.13
N GLY A 60 10.89 -26.60 5.68
CA GLY A 60 12.06 -27.11 4.95
C GLY A 60 11.92 -28.58 4.52
N ARG A 61 10.97 -29.32 5.09
CA ARG A 61 10.57 -30.65 4.64
C ARG A 61 9.08 -30.68 4.37
N LEU A 62 8.71 -30.89 3.11
CA LEU A 62 7.33 -31.03 2.64
C LEU A 62 6.73 -32.38 3.05
N THR A 63 6.65 -32.65 4.36
CA THR A 63 6.02 -33.86 4.89
C THR A 63 4.50 -33.83 4.74
N LYS A 64 3.93 -32.63 4.57
CA LYS A 64 2.50 -32.38 4.36
C LYS A 64 2.32 -31.34 3.26
N SER A 65 1.34 -31.56 2.37
CA SER A 65 1.05 -30.64 1.25
C SER A 65 0.27 -29.39 1.66
N ASN A 66 -0.42 -29.42 2.81
CA ASN A 66 -1.30 -28.33 3.25
C ASN A 66 -0.57 -27.00 3.53
N PRO A 67 0.56 -26.97 4.28
CA PRO A 67 1.33 -25.74 4.48
C PRO A 67 1.83 -25.13 3.16
N LEU A 68 2.27 -25.98 2.23
CA LEU A 68 2.71 -25.53 0.90
C LEU A 68 1.56 -24.89 0.10
N ALA A 69 0.39 -25.51 0.09
CA ALA A 69 -0.78 -24.97 -0.59
C ALA A 69 -1.18 -23.58 -0.05
N LEU A 70 -1.06 -23.37 1.27
CA LEU A 70 -1.34 -22.07 1.89
C LEU A 70 -0.31 -21.01 1.52
N VAL A 71 0.98 -21.36 1.48
CA VAL A 71 2.05 -20.47 1.01
C VAL A 71 1.83 -20.10 -0.45
N LEU A 72 1.57 -21.08 -1.32
CA LEU A 72 1.27 -20.85 -2.73
C LEU A 72 0.06 -19.92 -2.92
N LYS A 73 -1.01 -20.13 -2.13
CA LYS A 73 -2.18 -19.26 -2.13
C LYS A 73 -1.82 -17.81 -1.79
N GLU A 74 -0.99 -17.56 -0.78
CA GLU A 74 -0.58 -16.20 -0.43
C GLU A 74 0.27 -15.56 -1.53
N ILE A 75 1.19 -16.32 -2.15
CA ILE A 75 2.00 -15.82 -3.27
C ILE A 75 1.12 -15.48 -4.48
N LEU A 76 0.14 -16.33 -4.82
CA LEU A 76 -0.82 -16.04 -5.88
C LEU A 76 -1.68 -14.81 -5.57
N CYS A 77 -2.07 -14.64 -4.31
CA CYS A 77 -2.78 -13.44 -3.89
C CYS A 77 -1.89 -12.18 -4.02
N ALA A 78 -0.62 -12.30 -3.65
CA ALA A 78 0.35 -11.22 -3.79
C ALA A 78 0.48 -10.79 -5.26
N LYS A 79 0.68 -11.78 -6.15
CA LYS A 79 0.75 -11.56 -7.60
C LYS A 79 -0.50 -10.88 -8.14
N THR A 80 -1.69 -11.29 -7.68
CA THR A 80 -2.97 -10.72 -8.13
C THR A 80 -3.09 -9.23 -7.78
N ILE A 81 -2.66 -8.83 -6.58
CA ILE A 81 -2.70 -7.42 -6.16
C ILE A 81 -1.66 -6.60 -6.95
N ILE A 82 -0.45 -7.14 -7.16
CA ILE A 82 0.58 -6.47 -7.98
C ILE A 82 0.03 -6.21 -9.39
N LEU A 83 -0.57 -7.23 -10.02
CA LEU A 83 -1.17 -7.09 -11.36
C LEU A 83 -2.28 -6.05 -11.38
N ARG A 84 -3.18 -6.03 -10.38
CA ARG A 84 -4.23 -5.00 -10.29
C ARG A 84 -3.66 -3.59 -10.18
N THR A 85 -2.63 -3.42 -9.37
CA THR A 85 -1.94 -2.12 -9.24
C THR A 85 -1.28 -1.73 -10.55
N LEU A 86 -0.70 -2.69 -11.27
CA LEU A 86 -0.11 -2.45 -12.59
C LEU A 86 -1.16 -2.06 -13.64
N ASP A 87 -2.29 -2.77 -13.69
CA ASP A 87 -3.39 -2.46 -14.61
C ASP A 87 -3.96 -1.05 -14.36
N LEU A 88 -4.07 -0.63 -13.10
CA LEU A 88 -4.51 0.72 -12.73
C LEU A 88 -3.52 1.80 -13.20
N ILE A 89 -2.23 1.48 -13.26
CA ILE A 89 -1.20 2.37 -13.78
C ILE A 89 -1.25 2.39 -15.30
N ASN A 90 -1.40 1.23 -15.96
CA ASN A 90 -1.43 1.08 -17.42
C ASN A 90 -2.68 1.65 -18.08
N GLN A 91 -3.80 1.76 -17.37
CA GLN A 91 -4.98 2.50 -17.83
C GLN A 91 -4.72 4.01 -18.01
N LYS A 92 -3.54 4.49 -17.62
CA LYS A 92 -3.04 5.81 -18.00
C LYS A 92 -2.18 5.60 -19.25
N ASP A 93 -2.65 6.10 -20.39
CA ASP A 93 -2.02 5.97 -21.72
C ASP A 93 -0.58 6.56 -21.85
N ASP A 94 0.08 6.89 -20.73
CA ASP A 94 1.27 7.75 -20.66
C ASP A 94 2.27 7.31 -19.57
N VAL A 95 2.22 6.05 -19.12
CA VAL A 95 3.20 5.54 -18.15
C VAL A 95 4.16 4.58 -18.83
N ASP A 96 5.37 5.07 -19.06
CA ASP A 96 6.50 4.22 -19.47
C ASP A 96 6.93 3.34 -18.30
N LEU A 97 6.48 2.08 -18.36
CA LEU A 97 6.67 1.08 -17.32
C LEU A 97 8.14 0.68 -17.14
N GLU A 98 8.91 0.73 -18.23
CA GLU A 98 10.32 0.38 -18.25
C GLU A 98 11.13 1.39 -17.45
N ASN A 99 10.89 2.71 -17.63
CA ASN A 99 11.53 3.73 -16.79
C ASN A 99 11.17 3.60 -15.30
N PHE A 100 9.93 3.22 -14.96
CA PHE A 100 9.54 3.01 -13.56
C PHE A 100 10.28 1.84 -12.89
N LEU A 101 10.52 0.77 -13.63
CA LEU A 101 11.22 -0.40 -13.10
C LEU A 101 12.75 -0.19 -13.09
N ASN A 102 13.29 0.48 -14.10
CA ASN A 102 14.73 0.70 -14.28
C ASN A 102 15.33 1.78 -13.37
N ASP A 103 14.52 2.71 -12.83
CA ASP A 103 14.96 3.67 -11.79
C ASP A 103 15.42 2.98 -10.48
N SER A 104 15.17 1.67 -10.34
CA SER A 104 15.52 0.89 -9.15
C SER A 104 16.96 0.34 -9.16
N ASP A 105 17.51 0.05 -10.34
CA ASP A 105 18.66 -0.85 -10.47
C ASP A 105 20.02 -0.12 -10.57
N GLU A 106 20.02 1.18 -10.86
CA GLU A 106 21.25 1.99 -11.07
C GLU A 106 21.64 2.88 -9.86
N GLN A 107 21.03 2.71 -8.68
CA GLN A 107 21.45 3.41 -7.46
C GLN A 107 21.74 2.46 -6.28
N ASP A 108 22.82 1.67 -6.42
CA ASP A 108 23.54 1.10 -5.27
C ASP A 108 24.32 2.21 -4.55
N GLY A 109 23.58 3.10 -3.89
CA GLY A 109 24.09 4.30 -3.21
C GLY A 109 23.26 4.61 -1.97
N TYR A 110 23.31 3.73 -0.98
CA TYR A 110 22.62 3.84 0.32
C TYR A 110 22.65 5.25 0.93
N ARG A 111 21.51 5.97 0.88
CA ARG A 111 20.87 6.75 1.96
C ARG A 111 19.71 7.56 1.38
N THR A 112 18.47 7.27 1.79
CA THR A 112 17.39 8.28 1.71
C THR A 112 17.76 9.44 2.64
N PRO A 113 17.97 10.68 2.13
CA PRO A 113 18.06 11.84 3.01
C PRO A 113 16.73 11.97 3.77
N PRO A 114 16.72 12.53 4.99
CA PRO A 114 15.47 12.82 5.69
C PRO A 114 14.54 13.59 4.76
N PRO A 115 13.27 13.17 4.57
CA PRO A 115 12.38 13.84 3.65
C PRO A 115 12.25 15.30 4.05
N LYS A 116 12.54 16.23 3.12
CA LYS A 116 12.07 17.60 3.28
C LYS A 116 10.55 17.54 3.31
N VAL A 117 9.96 17.84 4.47
CA VAL A 117 8.51 17.81 4.67
C VAL A 117 7.90 18.99 3.90
N ASN A 118 7.71 18.82 2.60
CA ASN A 118 6.80 19.65 1.82
C ASN A 118 5.41 19.07 2.02
N ILE A 119 4.67 19.64 2.97
CA ILE A 119 3.27 19.29 3.21
C ILE A 119 2.53 19.60 1.90
N ALA A 120 2.03 18.56 1.24
CA ALA A 120 1.16 18.75 0.09
C ALA A 120 -0.09 19.52 0.54
N PRO A 121 -0.62 20.46 -0.26
CA PRO A 121 -1.91 21.08 0.03
C PRO A 121 -2.93 19.96 0.23
N THR A 122 -3.40 19.84 1.46
CA THR A 122 -4.33 18.78 1.88
C THR A 122 -5.74 19.27 1.54
N PHE A 123 -6.59 18.38 1.04
CA PHE A 123 -8.00 18.69 0.83
C PHE A 123 -8.62 19.20 2.13
N GLU A 124 -9.44 20.25 2.05
CA GLU A 124 -10.09 20.80 3.23
C GLU A 124 -10.99 19.76 3.89
N THR A 125 -10.70 19.44 5.15
CA THR A 125 -11.59 18.63 5.99
C THR A 125 -12.92 19.37 6.13
N GLN A 126 -14.03 18.73 5.73
CA GLN A 126 -15.37 19.27 5.98
C GLN A 126 -15.56 19.51 7.48
N LYS A 127 -15.61 20.79 7.88
CA LYS A 127 -15.92 21.20 9.25
C LYS A 127 -17.41 20.97 9.47
N THR A 128 -17.78 19.92 10.19
CA THR A 128 -19.12 19.83 10.76
C THR A 128 -19.22 20.89 11.85
N ALA A 129 -19.99 21.94 11.61
CA ALA A 129 -20.31 22.93 12.63
C ALA A 129 -21.05 22.22 13.77
N LYS A 130 -20.43 22.16 14.95
CA LYS A 130 -21.16 21.77 16.16
C LYS A 130 -22.03 22.95 16.56
N THR A 131 -23.32 22.89 16.26
CA THR A 131 -24.33 23.80 16.81
C THR A 131 -24.29 23.67 18.32
N LYS A 132 -24.00 24.76 19.02
CA LYS A 132 -23.85 24.82 20.49
C LYS A 132 -25.18 24.92 21.25
N ASP A 133 -26.28 24.53 20.64
CA ASP A 133 -27.58 24.65 21.30
C ASP A 133 -28.12 23.29 21.72
N VAL A 134 -28.82 23.34 22.86
CA VAL A 134 -29.44 22.25 23.64
C VAL A 134 -28.40 21.47 24.45
N ILE A 135 -28.29 21.57 25.79
CA ILE A 135 -29.24 21.26 26.88
C ILE A 135 -28.53 21.80 28.16
N ASN A 136 -29.06 22.62 29.08
CA ASN A 136 -30.20 22.38 29.97
C ASN A 136 -30.53 23.67 30.79
N LYS A 137 -31.78 24.14 30.76
CA LYS A 137 -32.33 24.99 31.83
C LYS A 137 -32.70 24.07 33.00
N LYS A 138 -32.09 24.24 34.17
CA LYS A 138 -32.64 23.70 35.43
C LYS A 138 -33.49 24.78 36.09
N LYS A 139 -34.71 24.36 36.46
CA LYS A 139 -35.64 25.06 37.35
C LYS A 139 -35.01 25.29 38.72
#